data_AF-A0A7W0TVK3-F1
#
_entry.id   AF-A0A7W0TVK3-F1
#
_cell.length_a   1.000
_cell.length_b   1.000
_cell.length_c   1.000
_cell.angle_alpha   90.00
_cell.angle_beta   90.00
_cell.angle_gamma   90.00
#
_symmetry.space_group_name_H-M   'P 1'
#
loop_
_entity.id
_entity.type
_entity.pdbx_description
1 polymer ?
#
loop_
_entity_poly.entity_id
_entity_poly.type
_entity_poly.pdbx_seq_one_letter_code
_entity_poly.pdbx_strand_id
1 'polypeptide(L)' 'MWVLTKTHWPTLVNLSALSIVSYQQLSKLDPRIRVVGTAWEQEVVLADCPDGESAQHLVRHLAAALAEGRLYLDLTDR' A
#
# COMPACT_ATOMS: atom_id res chain seq x y z
N MET A 1 8.78 -7.13 7.09
CA MET A 1 9.07 -6.47 5.80
C MET A 1 8.55 -5.05 5.87
N TRP A 2 9.36 -4.03 5.61
CA TRP A 2 8.92 -2.64 5.80
C TRP A 2 8.62 -1.97 4.46
N VAL A 3 7.45 -1.36 4.31
CA VAL A 3 7.07 -0.53 3.14
C VAL A 3 7.24 0.94 3.50
N LEU A 4 7.88 1.71 2.62
CA LEU A 4 8.01 3.16 2.75
C LEU A 4 6.91 3.86 1.96
N THR A 5 6.08 4.67 2.62
CA THR A 5 4.95 5.36 1.97
C THR A 5 5.20 6.87 1.86
N LYS A 6 4.51 7.51 0.91
CA LYS A 6 4.59 8.96 0.68
C LYS A 6 3.69 9.70 1.69
N THR A 7 4.32 10.19 2.76
CA THR A 7 3.77 11.19 3.69
C THR A 7 4.83 12.27 3.95
N HIS A 8 4.50 13.41 4.58
CA HIS A 8 5.49 14.44 4.95
C HIS A 8 6.68 13.89 5.78
N TRP A 9 6.49 12.71 6.37
CA TRP A 9 7.51 11.87 6.99
C TRP A 9 7.40 10.46 6.41
N PRO A 10 8.49 9.79 6.02
CA PRO A 10 8.43 8.41 5.54
C PRO A 10 7.79 7.48 6.58
N THR A 11 6.68 6.83 6.25
CA THR A 11 6.07 5.83 7.15
C THR A 11 6.59 4.45 6.78
N LEU A 12 7.23 3.76 7.73
CA LEU A 12 7.68 2.38 7.61
C LEU A 12 6.58 1.44 8.12
N VAL A 13 6.02 0.59 7.25
CA VAL A 13 4.94 -0.35 7.63
C VAL A 13 5.44 -1.79 7.58
N ASN A 14 5.37 -2.51 8.71
CA ASN A 14 5.77 -3.92 8.74
C ASN A 14 4.69 -4.85 8.15
N LEU A 15 4.85 -5.26 6.88
CA LEU A 15 3.98 -6.19 6.16
C LEU A 15 3.86 -7.59 6.78
N SER A 16 4.86 -8.08 7.54
CA SER A 16 4.70 -9.38 8.23
C SER A 16 3.79 -9.27 9.46
N ALA A 17 3.55 -8.05 9.94
CA ALA A 17 2.56 -7.71 10.96
C ALA A 17 1.25 -7.18 10.34
N LEU A 18 1.23 -6.99 9.02
CA LEU A 18 0.07 -6.50 8.28
C LEU A 18 -0.86 -7.66 7.99
N SER A 19 -2.07 -7.59 8.50
CA SER A 19 -3.07 -8.66 8.38
C SER A 19 -3.86 -8.56 7.07
N ILE A 20 -4.08 -7.35 6.55
CA ILE A 20 -4.94 -7.10 5.39
C ILE A 20 -4.35 -5.96 4.55
N VAL A 21 -4.24 -6.16 3.23
CA VAL A 21 -4.11 -5.06 2.25
C VAL A 21 -5.45 -4.92 1.53
N SER A 22 -6.00 -3.72 1.54
CA SER A 22 -7.28 -3.41 0.91
C SER A 22 -7.18 -2.14 0.07
N TYR A 23 -8.21 -1.87 -0.71
CA TYR A 23 -8.34 -0.62 -1.43
C TYR A 23 -9.73 -0.02 -1.21
N GLN A 24 -9.79 1.31 -1.15
CA GLN A 24 -11.00 2.07 -0.87
C GLN A 24 -11.10 3.23 -1.87
N GLN A 25 -12.28 3.44 -2.45
CA GLN A 25 -12.51 4.61 -3.29
C GLN A 25 -12.58 5.87 -2.41
N LEU A 26 -11.85 6.93 -2.77
CA LEU A 26 -11.78 8.14 -1.95
C LEU A 26 -13.13 8.86 -1.85
N SER A 27 -13.89 8.91 -2.95
CA SER A 27 -15.26 9.41 -2.97
C SER A 27 -16.02 8.88 -4.18
N LYS A 28 -17.36 8.92 -4.17
CA LYS A 28 -18.19 8.47 -5.32
C LYS A 28 -17.91 9.22 -6.62
N LEU A 29 -17.34 10.44 -6.55
CA LEU A 29 -17.06 11.31 -7.69
C LEU A 29 -15.58 11.38 -8.05
N ASP A 30 -14.70 10.85 -7.18
CA ASP A 30 -13.27 10.80 -7.41
C ASP A 30 -12.89 9.38 -7.87
N PRO A 31 -12.30 9.22 -9.07
CA PRO A 31 -11.85 7.92 -9.55
C PRO A 31 -10.67 7.35 -8.75
N ARG A 32 -10.03 8.17 -7.91
CA ARG A 32 -8.86 7.77 -7.14
C ARG A 32 -9.21 6.70 -6.10
N ILE A 33 -8.29 5.75 -5.99
CA ILE A 33 -8.37 4.61 -5.10
C ILE A 33 -7.22 4.68 -4.11
N ARG A 34 -7.53 4.62 -2.82
CA ARG A 34 -6.56 4.53 -1.75
C ARG A 34 -6.23 3.08 -1.45
N VAL A 35 -4.96 2.72 -1.40
CA VAL A 35 -4.51 1.41 -0.92
C VAL A 35 -4.12 1.55 0.54
N VAL A 36 -4.76 0.74 1.38
CA VAL A 36 -4.62 0.75 2.84
C VAL A 36 -4.10 -0.60 3.30
N GLY A 37 -3.12 -0.58 4.20
CA GLY A 37 -2.70 -1.75 4.92
C GLY A 37 -3.12 -1.68 6.38
N THR A 38 -3.56 -2.80 6.95
CA THR A 38 -3.93 -2.91 8.37
C THR A 38 -2.88 -3.72 9.15
N ALA A 39 -2.20 -3.11 10.11
CA ALA A 39 -1.25 -3.80 10.99
C ALA A 39 -1.64 -3.62 12.46
N TRP A 40 -1.83 -4.75 13.17
CA TRP A 40 -1.98 -4.79 14.63
C TRP A 40 -2.95 -3.73 15.21
N GLU A 41 -4.09 -3.48 14.55
CA GLU A 41 -5.13 -2.47 14.90
C GLU A 41 -4.99 -1.07 14.27
N GLN A 42 -3.93 -0.79 13.51
CA GLN A 42 -3.76 0.48 12.80
C GLN A 42 -3.93 0.31 11.30
N GLU A 43 -4.71 1.20 10.71
CA GLU A 43 -4.76 1.38 9.26
C GLU A 43 -3.72 2.41 8.82
N VAL A 44 -2.95 2.07 7.80
CA VAL A 44 -1.94 2.94 7.21
C VAL A 44 -2.18 3.09 5.72
N VAL A 45 -2.20 4.32 5.26
CA VAL A 45 -2.28 4.63 3.83
C VAL A 45 -0.94 4.32 3.17
N LEU A 46 -0.96 3.36 2.24
CA LEU A 46 0.22 2.93 1.49
C LEU A 46 0.44 3.78 0.25
N ALA A 47 -0.64 4.10 -0.47
CA ALA A 47 -0.63 4.97 -1.64
C ALA A 47 -2.04 5.44 -2.01
N ASP A 48 -2.12 6.61 -2.64
CA ASP A 48 -3.30 7.05 -3.38
C ASP A 48 -3.03 6.84 -4.88
N CYS A 49 -3.85 6.02 -5.53
CA CYS A 49 -3.75 5.64 -6.92
C CYS A 49 -4.78 6.40 -7.77
N PRO A 50 -4.46 6.73 -9.04
CA PRO A 50 -5.36 7.48 -9.93
C PRO A 50 -6.62 6.71 -10.33
N ASP A 51 -6.54 5.38 -10.37
CA ASP A 51 -7.62 4.47 -10.78
C ASP A 51 -7.46 3.07 -10.15
N GLY A 52 -8.43 2.19 -10.42
CA GLY A 52 -8.45 0.82 -9.91
C GLY A 52 -7.38 -0.09 -10.51
N GLU A 53 -6.97 0.14 -11.76
CA GLU A 53 -5.93 -0.65 -12.41
C GLU A 53 -4.56 -0.42 -11.74
N SER A 54 -4.22 0.85 -11.51
CA SER A 54 -3.02 1.26 -10.78
C SER A 54 -2.99 0.70 -9.35
N ALA A 55 -4.14 0.71 -8.67
CA ALA A 55 -4.28 0.12 -7.34
C ALA A 55 -4.07 -1.40 -7.37
N GLN A 56 -4.65 -2.10 -8.35
CA GLN A 56 -4.48 -3.54 -8.49
C GLN A 56 -3.03 -3.92 -8.81
N HIS A 57 -2.37 -3.16 -9.69
CA HIS A 57 -0.96 -3.36 -10.01
C HIS A 57 -0.09 -3.22 -8.76
N LEU A 58 -0.33 -2.18 -7.95
CA LEU A 58 0.37 -2.02 -6.68
C LEU A 58 0.18 -3.23 -5.76
N VAL A 59 -1.06 -3.66 -5.54
CA VAL A 59 -1.34 -4.80 -4.64
C VAL A 59 -0.61 -6.05 -5.11
N ARG A 60 -0.57 -6.31 -6.42
CA ARG A 60 0.20 -7.43 -6.99
C ARG A 60 1.70 -7.26 -6.80
N HIS A 61 2.23 -6.05 -6.96
CA HIS A 61 3.65 -5.75 -6.73
C HIS A 61 4.04 -6.01 -5.27
N LEU A 62 3.22 -5.55 -4.32
CA LEU A 62 3.38 -5.82 -2.89
C LEU A 62 3.36 -7.33 -2.60
N ALA A 63 2.40 -8.06 -3.18
CA ALA A 63 2.27 -9.50 -3.01
C ALA A 63 3.46 -10.27 -3.61
N ALA A 64 3.99 -9.86 -4.75
CA ALA A 64 5.18 -10.45 -5.36
C ALA A 64 6.43 -10.22 -4.50
N ALA A 65 6.65 -8.99 -4.02
CA ALA A 65 7.74 -8.67 -3.10
C ALA A 65 7.66 -9.49 -1.80
N LEU A 66 6.44 -9.73 -1.30
CA LEU A 66 6.16 -10.63 -0.17
C LEU A 66 6.58 -12.07 -0.45
N ALA A 67 6.17 -12.63 -1.59
CA ALA A 67 6.50 -14.00 -1.97
C ALA A 67 8.00 -14.21 -2.19
N GLU A 68 8.70 -13.20 -2.70
CA GLU A 68 10.15 -13.23 -2.94
C GLU A 68 11.00 -13.02 -1.67
N GLY A 69 10.37 -12.71 -0.52
CA GLY A 69 11.09 -12.48 0.73
C GLY A 69 11.91 -11.18 0.75
N ARG A 70 11.59 -10.21 -0.11
CA ARG A 70 12.26 -8.91 -0.14
C ARG A 70 12.02 -8.16 1.17
N LEU A 71 13.08 -7.66 1.80
CA LEU A 71 12.95 -7.02 3.12
C LEU A 71 12.34 -5.61 3.06
N TYR A 72 12.48 -4.95 1.91
CA TYR A 72 12.10 -3.55 1.69
C TYR A 72 11.42 -3.41 0.32
N LEU A 73 10.38 -2.58 0.26
CA LEU A 73 9.80 -2.15 -1.00
C LEU A 73 9.59 -0.63 -0.96
N ASP A 74 10.24 0.06 -1.89
CA ASP A 74 10.08 1.49 -2.09
C ASP A 74 8.88 1.76 -3.02
N LEU A 75 7.95 2.58 -2.56
CA LEU A 75 6.78 2.98 -3.33
C LEU A 75 6.94 4.36 -3.99
N THR A 76 8.14 4.97 -3.90
CA THR A 76 8.42 6.29 -4.46
C THR A 76 8.74 6.28 -5.96
N ASP A 77 9.17 5.14 -6.52
CA ASP A 77 9.57 4.98 -7.93
C ASP A 77 8.39 4.58 -8.83
N ARG A 78 7.20 5.15 -8.59
CA ARG A 78 5.99 4.89 -9.37
C ARG A 78 5.60 6.02 -10.30
#